data_AF-A0A024S8Y7-F1
#
_entry.id   AF-A0A024S8Y7-F1
#
_cell.length_a   1.000
_cell.length_b   1.000
_cell.length_c   1.000
_cell.angle_alpha   90.00
_cell.angle_beta   90.00
_cell.angle_gamma   90.00
#
_symmetry.space_group_name_H-M   'P 1'
#
loop_
_entity.id
_entity.type
_entity.pdbx_description
1 polymer ?
#
loop_
_entity_poly.entity_id
_entity_poly.type
_entity_poly.pdbx_seq_one_letter_code
_entity_poly.pdbx_strand_id
1 'polypeptide(L)'
;MEAQEETAYMPDADTTLGMSLYHLICLNLVSSFVDIERLAERKSIGVGVGFWQQSLQHERSIYSRQQAIFHCGQALRYLRAVSIGSLPWWWPTAVHRAIMTLWAASILGTGPSQNEEVPPIYSPKEFWPRDPMDVASETNFSVATEPTIIAIDNVAPEDSAFGDANWSERHLLVLSSRDEGVVVLTDGAGILQYGISLIHAFPSSVDGEAMVTRLKELGQAWKPSNSEQMYYQG
;
A
#
# COMPACT_ATOMS: atom_id res chain seq x y z
N MET A 1 -42.61 27.98 6.21
CA MET A 1 -41.43 27.64 5.39
C MET A 1 -40.30 27.40 6.36
N GLU A 2 -40.22 26.18 6.89
CA GLU A 2 -39.03 25.74 7.63
C GLU A 2 -37.99 25.36 6.60
N ALA A 3 -36.89 26.10 6.59
CA ALA A 3 -35.70 25.71 5.85
C ALA A 3 -35.10 24.51 6.59
N GLN A 4 -35.20 23.32 6.02
CA GLN A 4 -34.39 22.18 6.42
C GLN A 4 -32.93 22.56 6.15
N GLU A 5 -32.23 22.86 7.22
CA GLU A 5 -30.78 22.97 7.26
C GLU A 5 -30.23 21.56 7.01
N GLU A 6 -29.82 21.32 5.76
CA GLU A 6 -29.13 20.10 5.33
C GLU A 6 -27.72 20.13 5.93
N THR A 7 -27.62 19.91 7.24
CA THR A 7 -26.35 19.66 7.91
C THR A 7 -25.82 18.34 7.38
N ALA A 8 -24.84 18.42 6.48
CA ALA A 8 -24.02 17.30 6.06
C ALA A 8 -23.63 16.48 7.29
N TYR A 9 -24.08 15.22 7.33
CA TYR A 9 -23.82 14.30 8.42
C TYR A 9 -22.31 14.06 8.52
N MET A 10 -21.61 14.86 9.34
CA MET A 10 -20.26 14.52 9.75
C MET A 10 -20.38 13.32 10.69
N PRO A 11 -19.73 12.19 10.37
CA PRO A 11 -19.77 11.02 11.25
C PRO A 11 -19.22 11.42 12.62
N ASP A 12 -19.89 11.01 13.69
CA ASP A 12 -19.38 11.22 15.04
C ASP A 12 -18.03 10.51 15.25
N ALA A 13 -17.34 10.86 16.34
CA ALA A 13 -16.02 10.30 16.65
C ALA A 13 -16.07 8.77 16.77
N ASP A 14 -17.17 8.23 17.28
CA ASP A 14 -17.37 6.79 17.47
C ASP A 14 -17.51 6.06 16.12
N THR A 15 -18.23 6.65 15.17
CA THR A 15 -18.38 6.16 13.80
C THR A 15 -17.03 6.19 13.08
N THR A 16 -16.29 7.29 13.20
CA THR A 16 -14.95 7.43 12.62
C THR A 16 -13.99 6.38 13.19
N LEU A 17 -14.07 6.12 14.49
CA LEU A 17 -13.26 5.10 15.14
C LEU A 17 -13.67 3.68 14.72
N GLY A 18 -14.98 3.43 14.62
CA GLY A 18 -15.54 2.18 14.11
C GLY A 18 -15.08 1.88 12.69
N MET A 19 -15.06 2.89 11.80
CA MET A 19 -14.53 2.76 10.45
C MET A 19 -13.02 2.48 10.46
N SER A 20 -12.25 3.16 11.31
CA SER A 20 -10.81 2.89 11.48
C SER A 20 -10.58 1.42 11.85
N LEU A 21 -11.33 0.90 12.83
CA LEU A 21 -11.26 -0.49 13.27
C LEU A 21 -11.69 -1.47 12.18
N TYR A 22 -12.76 -1.17 11.43
CA TYR A 22 -13.21 -1.96 10.29
C TYR A 22 -12.08 -2.17 9.28
N HIS A 23 -11.40 -1.08 8.87
CA HIS A 23 -10.30 -1.19 7.92
C HIS A 23 -9.09 -1.94 8.51
N LEU A 24 -8.78 -1.80 9.80
CA LEU A 24 -7.72 -2.57 10.46
C LEU A 24 -8.05 -4.08 10.55
N ILE A 25 -9.33 -4.43 10.76
CA ILE A 25 -9.78 -5.83 10.76
C ILE A 25 -9.64 -6.42 9.36
N CYS A 26 -10.12 -5.72 8.33
CA CYS A 26 -9.96 -6.14 6.94
C CYS A 26 -8.48 -6.26 6.56
N LEU A 27 -7.62 -5.36 7.06
CA LEU A 27 -6.18 -5.42 6.83
C LEU A 27 -5.57 -6.74 7.34
N ASN A 28 -6.04 -7.27 8.48
CA ASN A 28 -5.59 -8.57 9.00
C ASN A 28 -6.03 -9.75 8.13
N LEU A 29 -7.10 -9.61 7.34
CA LEU A 29 -7.54 -10.66 6.41
C LEU A 29 -6.71 -10.71 5.13
N VAL A 30 -6.10 -9.58 4.75
CA VAL A 30 -5.37 -9.42 3.49
C VAL A 30 -3.86 -9.32 3.69
N SER A 31 -3.38 -9.35 4.94
CA SER A 31 -1.96 -9.32 5.30
C SER A 31 -1.67 -10.03 6.62
N SER A 32 -0.48 -10.60 6.72
CA SER A 32 0.06 -11.19 7.94
C SER A 32 1.07 -10.23 8.57
N PHE A 33 0.67 -9.55 9.64
CA PHE A 33 1.54 -8.60 10.31
C PHE A 33 2.80 -9.26 10.90
N VAL A 34 2.69 -10.50 11.38
CA VAL A 34 3.83 -11.27 11.89
C VAL A 34 4.89 -11.48 10.79
N ASP A 35 4.45 -11.80 9.58
CA ASP A 35 5.38 -12.01 8.46
C ASP A 35 5.95 -10.69 7.93
N ILE A 36 5.21 -9.58 8.05
CA ILE A 36 5.72 -8.23 7.77
C ILE A 36 6.80 -7.83 8.79
N GLU A 37 6.61 -8.10 10.09
CA GLU A 37 7.64 -7.84 11.10
C GLU A 37 8.88 -8.71 10.87
N ARG A 38 8.69 -10.00 10.57
CA ARG A 38 9.81 -10.89 10.19
C ARG A 38 10.57 -10.38 8.96
N LEU A 39 9.86 -9.84 7.96
CA LEU A 39 10.47 -9.22 6.79
C LEU A 39 11.33 -8.01 7.19
N ALA A 40 10.82 -7.16 8.07
CA ALA A 40 11.55 -6.01 8.59
C ALA A 40 12.83 -6.41 9.35
N GLU A 41 12.76 -7.47 10.17
CA GLU A 41 13.91 -8.00 10.91
C GLU A 41 14.95 -8.68 10.01
N ARG A 42 14.56 -9.41 8.97
CA ARG A 42 15.51 -10.22 8.17
C ARG A 42 16.51 -9.40 7.38
N LYS A 43 16.16 -8.18 6.94
CA LYS A 43 17.11 -7.28 6.26
C LYS A 43 18.06 -6.58 7.25
N SER A 44 17.67 -6.36 8.50
CA SER A 44 18.61 -5.81 9.50
C SER A 44 19.80 -6.74 9.76
N ILE A 45 19.65 -8.04 9.44
CA ILE A 45 20.68 -9.08 9.57
C ILE A 45 21.66 -9.12 8.37
N GLY A 46 21.48 -8.28 7.33
CA GLY A 46 22.52 -8.02 6.32
C GLY A 46 22.72 -9.11 5.26
N VAL A 47 21.80 -10.06 5.11
CA VAL A 47 21.83 -11.05 4.02
C VAL A 47 21.34 -10.37 2.73
N GLY A 48 21.99 -10.61 1.60
CA GLY A 48 21.80 -9.86 0.35
C GLY A 48 20.39 -9.92 -0.25
N VAL A 49 19.97 -8.81 -0.86
CA VAL A 49 18.62 -8.54 -1.43
C VAL A 49 18.15 -9.64 -2.41
N GLY A 50 19.06 -10.24 -3.19
CA GLY A 50 18.73 -11.26 -4.20
C GLY A 50 18.33 -12.63 -3.65
N PHE A 51 18.87 -13.07 -2.50
CA PHE A 51 18.46 -14.34 -1.87
C PHE A 51 17.03 -14.25 -1.31
N TRP A 52 16.63 -13.05 -0.89
CA TRP A 52 15.33 -12.82 -0.27
C TRP A 52 14.20 -12.72 -1.27
N GLN A 53 14.41 -12.14 -2.45
CA GLN A 53 13.34 -12.00 -3.44
C GLN A 53 12.67 -13.34 -3.78
N GLN A 54 13.44 -14.43 -3.79
CA GLN A 54 12.95 -15.78 -4.06
C GLN A 54 12.27 -16.42 -2.84
N SER A 55 12.75 -16.17 -1.62
CA SER A 55 12.10 -16.64 -0.38
C SER A 55 10.83 -15.84 -0.04
N LEU A 56 10.77 -14.55 -0.40
CA LEU A 56 9.64 -13.65 -0.19
C LEU A 56 8.45 -13.97 -1.09
N GLN A 57 8.69 -14.59 -2.25
CA GLN A 57 7.61 -15.12 -3.08
C GLN A 57 6.90 -16.32 -2.44
N HIS A 58 7.58 -17.05 -1.56
CA HIS A 58 7.04 -18.24 -0.91
C HIS A 58 6.33 -17.94 0.43
N GLU A 59 6.68 -16.86 1.12
CA GLU A 59 6.05 -16.41 2.37
C GLU A 59 5.24 -15.14 2.08
N ARG A 60 4.00 -15.30 1.59
CA ARG A 60 3.14 -14.17 1.22
C ARG A 60 2.68 -13.40 2.46
N SER A 61 3.46 -12.39 2.87
CA SER A 61 3.10 -11.48 3.96
C SER A 61 1.89 -10.58 3.62
N ILE A 62 1.62 -10.40 2.32
CA ILE A 62 0.44 -9.70 1.80
C ILE A 62 -0.26 -10.62 0.81
N TYR A 63 -1.50 -10.99 1.11
CA TYR A 63 -2.32 -11.90 0.28
C TYR A 63 -3.02 -11.17 -0.86
N SER A 64 -3.42 -9.92 -0.62
CA SER A 64 -3.99 -9.03 -1.64
C SER A 64 -3.40 -7.64 -1.48
N ARG A 65 -2.42 -7.30 -2.35
CA ARG A 65 -1.67 -6.04 -2.29
C ARG A 65 -2.60 -4.83 -2.40
N GLN A 66 -3.53 -4.87 -3.33
CA GLN A 66 -4.50 -3.82 -3.56
C GLN A 66 -5.38 -3.57 -2.34
N GLN A 67 -6.02 -4.62 -1.82
CA GLN A 67 -6.88 -4.46 -0.66
C GLN A 67 -6.08 -4.00 0.56
N ALA A 68 -4.86 -4.51 0.77
CA ALA A 68 -3.99 -4.05 1.85
C ALA A 68 -3.70 -2.55 1.74
N ILE A 69 -3.30 -2.06 0.56
CA ILE A 69 -3.02 -0.64 0.32
C ILE A 69 -4.28 0.21 0.58
N PHE A 70 -5.43 -0.21 0.06
CA PHE A 70 -6.70 0.48 0.26
C PHE A 70 -7.06 0.58 1.75
N HIS A 71 -7.06 -0.54 2.48
CA HIS A 71 -7.40 -0.56 3.90
C HIS A 71 -6.41 0.26 4.74
N CYS A 72 -5.11 0.28 4.40
CA CYS A 72 -4.14 1.17 5.05
C CYS A 72 -4.49 2.65 4.84
N GLY A 73 -4.77 3.06 3.59
CA GLY A 73 -5.13 4.45 3.27
C GLY A 73 -6.38 4.91 4.02
N GLN A 74 -7.43 4.10 4.01
CA GLN A 74 -8.69 4.40 4.69
C GLN A 74 -8.53 4.42 6.22
N ALA A 75 -7.80 3.45 6.80
CA ALA A 75 -7.53 3.46 8.25
C ALA A 75 -6.80 4.75 8.66
N LEU A 76 -5.79 5.17 7.90
CA LEU A 76 -5.04 6.41 8.17
C LEU A 76 -5.89 7.68 7.96
N ARG A 77 -6.83 7.68 6.99
CA ARG A 77 -7.82 8.75 6.81
C ARG A 77 -8.68 8.91 8.06
N TYR A 78 -9.32 7.84 8.51
CA TYR A 78 -10.23 7.92 9.64
C TYR A 78 -9.49 8.23 10.95
N LEU A 79 -8.32 7.63 11.20
CA LEU A 79 -7.51 7.95 12.37
C LEU A 79 -7.11 9.44 12.45
N ARG A 80 -6.83 10.08 11.30
CA ARG A 80 -6.51 11.52 11.25
C ARG A 80 -7.72 12.43 11.44
N ALA A 81 -8.92 11.94 11.14
CA ALA A 81 -10.18 12.66 11.30
C ALA A 81 -10.68 12.65 12.75
N VAL A 82 -10.26 11.68 13.57
CA VAL A 82 -10.55 11.66 15.01
C VAL A 82 -9.84 12.83 15.71
N SER A 83 -10.54 13.53 16.59
CA SER A 83 -9.95 14.63 17.34
C SER A 83 -8.89 14.12 18.32
N ILE A 84 -7.81 14.89 18.50
CA ILE A 84 -6.64 14.52 19.32
C ILE A 84 -7.05 14.02 20.72
N GLY A 85 -8.02 14.68 21.36
CA GLY A 85 -8.49 14.32 22.71
C GLY A 85 -9.33 13.04 22.80
N SER A 86 -9.72 12.48 21.65
CA SER A 86 -10.57 11.28 21.55
C SER A 86 -9.84 10.08 20.93
N LEU A 87 -8.57 10.23 20.59
CA LEU A 87 -7.78 9.11 20.08
C LEU A 87 -7.57 8.05 21.17
N PRO A 88 -7.87 6.77 20.90
CA PRO A 88 -7.68 5.72 21.88
C PRO A 88 -6.21 5.36 22.03
N TRP A 89 -5.81 4.85 23.19
CA TRP A 89 -4.42 4.49 23.50
C TRP A 89 -3.72 3.58 22.45
N TRP A 90 -4.47 2.77 21.69
CA TRP A 90 -3.93 1.89 20.66
C TRP A 90 -3.65 2.56 19.31
N TRP A 91 -4.00 3.84 19.13
CA TRP A 91 -3.86 4.55 17.84
C TRP A 91 -2.42 4.53 17.27
N PRO A 92 -1.32 4.65 18.06
CA PRO A 92 0.03 4.64 17.49
C PRO A 92 0.36 3.27 16.90
N THR A 93 -0.12 2.20 17.54
CA THR A 93 0.01 0.82 17.05
C THR A 93 -0.75 0.61 15.75
N ALA A 94 -1.93 1.22 15.59
CA ALA A 94 -2.68 1.18 14.35
C ALA A 94 -1.96 1.90 13.20
N VAL A 95 -1.39 3.08 13.48
CA VAL A 95 -0.54 3.80 12.51
C VAL A 95 0.67 2.94 12.14
N HIS A 96 1.39 2.41 13.12
CA HIS A 96 2.54 1.54 12.89
C HIS A 96 2.19 0.36 11.98
N ARG A 97 1.08 -0.34 12.25
CA ARG A 97 0.60 -1.46 11.42
C ARG A 97 0.34 -1.03 9.97
N ALA A 98 -0.41 0.04 9.76
CA ALA A 98 -0.71 0.53 8.42
C ALA A 98 0.57 0.93 7.66
N ILE A 99 1.49 1.63 8.33
CA ILE A 99 2.75 2.11 7.75
C ILE A 99 3.68 0.95 7.39
N MET A 100 3.82 -0.03 8.27
CA MET A 100 4.61 -1.25 8.02
C MET A 100 4.05 -2.05 6.85
N THR A 101 2.73 -2.17 6.74
CA THR A 101 2.12 -2.87 5.60
C THR A 101 2.31 -2.11 4.29
N LEU A 102 2.17 -0.78 4.28
CA LEU A 102 2.44 0.04 3.09
C LEU A 102 3.92 -0.03 2.68
N TRP A 103 4.82 0.02 3.65
CA TRP A 103 6.25 -0.17 3.42
C TRP A 103 6.54 -1.55 2.80
N ALA A 104 5.99 -2.63 3.35
CA ALA A 104 6.15 -3.97 2.79
C ALA A 104 5.56 -4.05 1.37
N ALA A 105 4.38 -3.46 1.14
CA ALA A 105 3.76 -3.40 -0.18
C ALA A 105 4.60 -2.61 -1.21
N SER A 106 5.36 -1.61 -0.78
CA SER A 106 6.28 -0.86 -1.64
C SER A 106 7.42 -1.74 -2.16
N ILE A 107 8.01 -2.56 -1.27
CA ILE A 107 9.15 -3.42 -1.58
C ILE A 107 8.73 -4.63 -2.42
N LEU A 108 7.60 -5.25 -2.08
CA LEU A 108 7.09 -6.43 -2.78
C LEU A 108 6.57 -6.09 -4.19
N GLY A 109 6.14 -4.84 -4.42
CA GLY A 109 5.69 -4.36 -5.73
C GLY A 109 6.81 -4.12 -6.75
N THR A 110 8.06 -4.07 -6.31
CA THR A 110 9.24 -3.86 -7.18
C THR A 110 9.78 -5.15 -7.83
N GLY A 111 9.06 -6.27 -7.77
CA GLY A 111 9.45 -7.50 -8.48
C GLY A 111 9.32 -7.35 -9.99
N PRO A 112 10.15 -8.05 -10.80
CA PRO A 112 9.98 -8.05 -12.25
C PRO A 112 8.61 -8.64 -12.55
N SER A 113 7.77 -7.86 -13.23
CA SER A 113 6.54 -8.32 -13.84
C SER A 113 6.83 -9.65 -14.54
N GLN A 114 6.23 -10.74 -14.07
CA GLN A 114 6.27 -11.99 -14.83
C GLN A 114 5.50 -11.71 -16.12
N ASN A 115 6.24 -11.44 -17.18
CA ASN A 115 5.74 -11.57 -18.54
C ASN A 115 5.15 -12.98 -18.66
N GLU A 116 3.85 -13.03 -18.94
CA GLU A 116 3.11 -14.13 -19.56
C GLU A 116 3.85 -15.49 -19.66
N GLU A 117 3.81 -16.30 -18.59
CA GLU A 117 3.83 -17.75 -18.79
C GLU A 117 2.39 -18.21 -19.01
N VAL A 118 2.02 -18.29 -20.28
CA VAL A 118 0.84 -18.99 -20.77
C VAL A 118 0.81 -20.39 -20.14
N PRO A 119 -0.22 -20.77 -19.35
CA PRO A 119 -0.31 -22.13 -18.84
C PRO A 119 -0.48 -23.11 -20.02
N PRO A 120 0.12 -24.31 -19.97
CA PRO A 120 0.08 -25.24 -21.09
C PRO A 120 -1.36 -25.61 -21.41
N ILE A 121 -1.75 -25.33 -22.64
CA ILE A 121 -3.04 -25.64 -23.26
C ILE A 121 -3.32 -27.14 -23.10
N TYR A 122 -4.27 -27.48 -22.25
CA TYR A 122 -5.08 -28.68 -22.41
C TYR A 122 -6.52 -28.25 -22.61
N SER A 123 -6.99 -28.27 -23.86
CA SER A 123 -8.42 -28.37 -24.16
C SER A 123 -8.64 -29.24 -25.40
N PRO A 124 -9.38 -30.35 -25.31
CA PRO A 124 -9.68 -31.22 -26.45
C PRO A 124 -10.76 -30.63 -27.37
N LYS A 125 -10.47 -30.67 -28.68
CA LYS A 125 -11.36 -30.74 -29.87
C LYS A 125 -12.75 -30.07 -29.83
N GLU A 126 -13.00 -29.19 -30.81
CA GLU A 126 -14.08 -29.26 -31.82
C GLU A 126 -13.94 -28.06 -32.80
N PHE A 127 -13.40 -28.25 -34.01
CA PHE A 127 -14.05 -28.67 -35.26
C PHE A 127 -15.00 -27.61 -35.87
N TRP A 128 -14.48 -26.67 -36.68
CA TRP A 128 -15.05 -26.19 -37.96
C TRP A 128 -14.01 -25.36 -38.76
N PRO A 129 -13.90 -25.49 -40.10
CA PRO A 129 -13.07 -24.62 -40.93
C PRO A 129 -13.80 -23.31 -41.25
N ARG A 130 -13.12 -22.16 -41.10
CA ARG A 130 -13.65 -20.85 -41.51
C ARG A 130 -12.76 -20.27 -42.61
N ASP A 131 -13.38 -19.94 -43.75
CA ASP A 131 -12.76 -19.32 -44.91
C ASP A 131 -12.20 -17.91 -44.64
N PRO A 132 -11.28 -17.40 -45.47
CA PRO A 132 -10.49 -16.21 -45.19
C PRO A 132 -11.04 -14.97 -45.93
N MET A 133 -11.63 -14.04 -45.19
CA MET A 133 -11.57 -12.61 -45.50
C MET A 133 -12.25 -11.86 -44.36
N ASP A 134 -11.48 -11.14 -43.55
CA ASP A 134 -11.86 -9.79 -43.17
C ASP A 134 -10.61 -9.00 -42.72
N VAL A 135 -10.31 -8.05 -43.60
CA VAL A 135 -9.77 -6.70 -43.39
C VAL A 135 -9.09 -6.42 -42.04
N ALA A 136 -7.79 -6.16 -42.14
CA ALA A 136 -6.99 -5.54 -41.10
C ALA A 136 -7.63 -4.21 -40.65
N SER A 137 -8.05 -4.16 -39.39
CA SER A 137 -8.21 -2.91 -38.67
C SER A 137 -7.01 -2.72 -37.75
N GLU A 138 -6.05 -1.99 -38.32
CA GLU A 138 -5.23 -0.95 -37.69
C GLU A 138 -5.08 -1.01 -36.16
N THR A 139 -3.86 -1.36 -35.75
CA THR A 139 -3.03 -0.55 -34.83
C THR A 139 -3.79 0.29 -33.80
N ASN A 140 -4.24 -0.34 -32.71
CA ASN A 140 -4.33 0.38 -31.44
C ASN A 140 -2.91 0.56 -30.91
N PHE A 141 -2.29 1.66 -31.31
CA PHE A 141 -1.16 2.23 -30.58
C PHE A 141 -1.55 2.30 -29.11
N SER A 142 -0.79 1.60 -28.27
CA SER A 142 -0.80 1.81 -26.82
C SER A 142 -0.39 3.25 -26.57
N VAL A 143 -1.38 4.13 -26.46
CA VAL A 143 -1.19 5.45 -25.88
C VAL A 143 -0.75 5.16 -24.46
N ALA A 144 0.50 5.46 -24.15
CA ALA A 144 0.99 5.47 -22.78
C ALA A 144 0.21 6.55 -22.04
N THR A 145 -0.94 6.18 -21.48
CA THR A 145 -1.72 7.01 -20.59
C THR A 145 -0.79 7.38 -19.43
N GLU A 146 -0.57 8.66 -19.19
CA GLU A 146 0.22 9.11 -18.04
C GLU A 146 -0.33 8.45 -16.76
N PRO A 147 0.54 8.00 -15.85
CA PRO A 147 0.08 7.30 -14.66
C PRO A 147 -0.76 8.25 -13.80
N THR A 148 -2.06 7.97 -13.71
CA THR A 148 -2.97 8.74 -12.86
C THR A 148 -2.52 8.65 -11.41
N ILE A 149 -2.46 9.79 -10.71
CA ILE A 149 -2.12 9.86 -9.28
C ILE A 149 -3.36 9.53 -8.46
N ILE A 150 -3.23 8.60 -7.51
CA ILE A 150 -4.32 8.19 -6.62
C ILE A 150 -3.89 8.39 -5.17
N ALA A 151 -4.58 9.27 -4.44
CA ALA A 151 -4.41 9.45 -3.01
C ALA A 151 -5.20 8.38 -2.24
N ILE A 152 -4.54 7.32 -1.78
CA ILE A 152 -5.21 6.12 -1.21
C ILE A 152 -6.03 6.41 0.06
N ASP A 153 -5.79 7.54 0.70
CA ASP A 153 -6.47 8.08 1.87
C ASP A 153 -7.60 9.06 1.52
N ASN A 154 -7.85 9.30 0.24
CA ASN A 154 -8.92 10.16 -0.27
C ASN A 154 -9.83 9.50 -1.31
N VAL A 155 -9.72 8.19 -1.50
CA VAL A 155 -10.55 7.43 -2.43
C VAL A 155 -11.82 6.93 -1.73
N ALA A 156 -12.95 6.98 -2.42
CA ALA A 156 -14.17 6.28 -2.04
C ALA A 156 -14.20 4.82 -2.57
N PRO A 157 -14.82 3.85 -1.87
CA PRO A 157 -14.95 2.47 -2.37
C PRO A 157 -15.56 2.35 -3.77
N GLU A 158 -16.36 3.33 -4.17
CA GLU A 158 -17.08 3.40 -5.45
C GLU A 158 -16.26 4.04 -6.58
N ASP A 159 -15.05 4.53 -6.30
CA ASP A 159 -14.21 5.17 -7.31
C ASP A 159 -13.84 4.18 -8.42
N SER A 160 -14.09 4.59 -9.67
CA SER A 160 -13.80 3.80 -10.87
C SER A 160 -12.34 3.34 -10.97
N ALA A 161 -11.43 4.06 -10.30
CA ALA A 161 -10.01 3.72 -10.21
C ALA A 161 -9.74 2.37 -9.52
N PHE A 162 -10.71 1.84 -8.74
CA PHE A 162 -10.59 0.58 -8.01
C PHE A 162 -11.37 -0.57 -8.68
N GLY A 163 -12.02 -0.30 -9.83
CA GLY A 163 -12.70 -1.31 -10.64
C GLY A 163 -11.76 -2.19 -11.46
N ASP A 164 -10.48 -1.81 -11.58
CA ASP A 164 -9.45 -2.58 -12.28
C ASP A 164 -8.76 -3.56 -11.33
N ALA A 165 -8.65 -4.82 -11.72
CA ALA A 165 -7.95 -5.86 -10.97
C ALA A 165 -6.44 -5.60 -10.80
N ASN A 166 -5.86 -4.60 -11.48
CA ASN A 166 -4.44 -4.22 -11.43
C ASN A 166 -4.22 -2.73 -11.07
N TRP A 167 -5.19 -2.06 -10.42
CA TRP A 167 -5.11 -0.61 -10.16
C TRP A 167 -3.86 -0.17 -9.40
N SER A 168 -3.34 -1.00 -8.50
CA SER A 168 -2.15 -0.65 -7.71
C SER A 168 -0.85 -0.61 -8.53
N GLU A 169 -0.86 -1.14 -9.75
CA GLU A 169 0.31 -1.20 -10.64
C GLU A 169 0.24 -0.15 -11.76
N ARG A 170 -0.96 0.32 -12.10
CA ARG A 170 -1.18 1.29 -13.18
C ARG A 170 -1.13 2.75 -12.73
N HIS A 171 -1.26 2.99 -11.44
CA HIS A 171 -1.42 4.32 -10.88
C HIS A 171 -0.27 4.68 -9.93
N LEU A 172 0.07 5.96 -9.89
CA LEU A 172 1.01 6.48 -8.92
C LEU A 172 0.27 6.67 -7.59
N LEU A 173 0.45 5.71 -6.70
CA LEU A 173 -0.25 5.74 -5.42
C LEU A 173 0.48 6.65 -4.42
N VAL A 174 -0.29 7.50 -3.74
CA VAL A 174 0.24 8.46 -2.77
C VAL A 174 -0.58 8.49 -1.49
N LEU A 175 0.05 8.89 -0.38
CA LEU A 175 -0.61 9.32 0.85
C LEU A 175 -0.65 10.85 0.88
N SER A 176 -1.80 11.42 1.23
CA SER A 176 -1.91 12.86 1.46
C SER A 176 -1.28 13.23 2.80
N SER A 177 -0.42 14.24 2.83
CA SER A 177 0.14 14.80 4.07
C SER A 177 -0.78 15.88 4.65
N ARG A 178 -0.60 16.20 5.93
CA ARG A 178 -1.29 17.34 6.56
C ARG A 178 -0.81 18.69 6.04
N ASP A 179 0.45 18.75 5.59
CA ASP A 179 1.10 19.98 5.12
C ASP A 179 0.98 20.18 3.60
N GLU A 180 -0.14 19.76 2.99
CA GLU A 180 -0.42 19.80 1.54
C GLU A 180 0.53 18.97 0.65
N GLY A 181 1.55 18.32 1.22
CA GLY A 181 2.45 17.42 0.50
C GLY A 181 1.83 16.04 0.22
N VAL A 182 2.52 15.26 -0.62
CA VAL A 182 2.17 13.85 -0.89
C VAL A 182 3.37 12.94 -0.67
N VAL A 183 3.11 11.71 -0.22
CA VAL A 183 4.13 10.68 -0.03
C VAL A 183 3.86 9.54 -0.99
N VAL A 184 4.80 9.31 -1.92
CA VAL A 184 4.66 8.27 -2.95
C VAL A 184 4.87 6.89 -2.34
N LEU A 185 3.98 5.95 -2.63
CA LEU A 185 4.05 4.59 -2.06
C LEU A 185 5.19 3.73 -2.64
N THR A 186 5.94 4.21 -3.62
CA THR A 186 7.20 3.58 -4.07
C THR A 186 8.40 4.02 -3.24
N ASP A 187 8.28 5.12 -2.48
CA ASP A 187 9.32 5.60 -1.59
C ASP A 187 9.14 5.00 -0.20
N GLY A 188 9.71 3.80 0.00
CA GLY A 188 9.65 3.11 1.28
C GLY A 188 10.18 3.96 2.46
N ALA A 189 11.20 4.80 2.24
CA ALA A 189 11.73 5.68 3.29
C ALA A 189 10.74 6.82 3.61
N GLY A 190 10.14 7.41 2.57
CA GLY A 190 9.07 8.40 2.70
C GLY A 190 7.87 7.87 3.47
N ILE A 191 7.44 6.62 3.22
CA ILE A 191 6.34 5.97 3.95
C ILE A 191 6.67 5.87 5.45
N LEU A 192 7.87 5.41 5.81
CA LEU A 192 8.29 5.30 7.21
C LEU A 192 8.36 6.68 7.89
N GLN A 193 8.90 7.67 7.19
CA GLN A 193 8.99 9.04 7.69
C GLN A 193 7.61 9.66 7.90
N TYR A 194 6.66 9.40 6.99
CA TYR A 194 5.27 9.81 7.15
C TYR A 194 4.66 9.23 8.43
N GLY A 195 4.86 7.94 8.71
CA GLY A 195 4.41 7.31 9.94
C GLY A 195 4.99 7.94 11.20
N ILE A 196 6.29 8.23 11.20
CA ILE A 196 6.98 8.92 12.31
C ILE A 196 6.38 10.31 12.54
N SER A 197 6.24 11.11 11.47
CA SER A 197 5.64 12.45 11.55
C SER A 197 4.20 12.40 12.05
N LEU A 198 3.43 11.40 11.60
CA LEU A 198 2.05 11.23 12.05
C LEU A 198 1.97 10.87 13.53
N ILE A 199 2.87 10.04 14.05
CA ILE A 199 2.90 9.71 15.48
C ILE A 199 3.34 10.93 16.32
N HIS A 200 4.33 11.68 15.86
CA HIS A 200 4.83 12.88 16.55
C HIS A 200 3.91 14.10 16.44
N ALA A 201 2.90 14.10 15.56
CA ALA A 201 1.91 15.16 15.49
C ALA A 201 1.01 15.25 16.75
N PHE A 202 1.20 14.35 17.72
CA PHE A 202 0.42 14.21 18.93
C PHE A 202 1.33 14.19 20.17
N PRO A 203 0.79 14.44 21.38
CA PRO A 203 1.56 14.38 22.61
C PRO A 203 2.29 13.05 22.75
N SER A 204 3.58 13.10 23.07
CA SER A 204 4.43 11.93 23.26
C SER A 204 3.80 10.96 24.25
N SER A 205 3.69 9.69 23.85
CA SER A 205 3.32 8.57 24.70
C SER A 205 4.40 7.50 24.64
N VAL A 206 4.54 6.70 25.70
CA VAL A 206 5.53 5.60 25.73
C VAL A 206 5.32 4.64 24.57
N ASP A 207 4.06 4.30 24.27
CA ASP A 207 3.70 3.43 23.15
C ASP A 207 4.02 4.08 21.80
N GLY A 208 3.75 5.38 21.65
CA GLY A 208 4.07 6.14 20.44
C GLY A 208 5.57 6.20 20.17
N GLU A 209 6.38 6.51 21.18
CA GLU A 209 7.84 6.55 21.07
C GLU A 209 8.44 5.17 20.77
N ALA A 210 7.85 4.10 21.33
CA ALA A 210 8.24 2.73 20.98
C ALA A 210 7.99 2.43 19.48
N MET A 211 6.84 2.83 18.95
CA MET A 211 6.54 2.66 17.51
C MET A 211 7.45 3.51 16.63
N VAL A 212 7.72 4.77 17.01
CA VAL A 212 8.67 5.64 16.30
C VAL A 212 10.06 5.03 16.26
N THR A 213 10.52 4.46 17.38
CA THR A 213 11.84 3.81 17.46
C THR A 213 11.93 2.66 16.45
N ARG A 214 10.92 1.79 16.40
CA ARG A 214 10.86 0.69 15.42
C ARG A 214 10.90 1.17 13.98
N LEU A 215 10.12 2.20 13.64
CA LEU A 215 10.11 2.77 12.28
C LEU A 215 11.47 3.38 11.91
N LYS A 216 12.14 4.07 12.85
CA LYS A 216 13.48 4.64 12.64
C LYS A 216 14.53 3.54 12.42
N GLU A 217 14.52 2.50 13.25
CA GLU A 217 15.44 1.36 13.14
C GLU A 217 15.29 0.68 11.78
N LEU A 218 14.05 0.43 11.35
CA LEU A 218 13.77 -0.12 10.03
C LEU A 218 14.29 0.78 8.90
N GLY A 219 14.03 2.09 9.00
CA GLY A 219 14.52 3.06 8.04
C GLY A 219 16.04 3.10 7.94
N GLN A 220 16.77 2.97 9.05
CA GLN A 220 18.24 2.87 9.01
C GLN A 220 18.71 1.54 8.39
N ALA A 221 18.07 0.43 8.74
CA ALA A 221 18.42 -0.89 8.21
C ALA A 221 18.19 -1.01 6.69
N TRP A 222 17.27 -0.21 6.13
CA TRP A 222 16.92 -0.24 4.71
C TRP A 222 17.56 0.85 3.86
N LYS A 223 18.40 1.70 4.44
CA LYS A 223 19.25 2.60 3.64
C LYS A 223 20.18 1.75 2.75
N PRO A 224 20.29 2.04 1.45
CA PRO A 224 21.26 1.37 0.59
C PRO A 224 22.65 1.57 1.18
N SER A 225 23.35 0.49 1.47
CA SER A 225 24.71 0.55 1.97
C SER A 225 25.62 1.00 0.81
N ASN A 226 26.41 2.06 1.03
CA ASN A 226 27.38 2.60 0.04
C ASN A 226 28.35 1.53 -0.51
N SER A 227 28.41 0.35 0.10
CA SER A 227 29.20 -0.81 -0.34
C SER A 227 28.67 -1.52 -1.59
N GLU A 228 27.39 -1.37 -1.98
CA GLU A 228 26.86 -1.99 -3.21
C GLU A 228 27.19 -1.19 -4.49
N GLN A 229 27.60 0.08 -4.36
CA GLN A 229 28.05 0.90 -5.50
C GLN A 229 29.50 0.61 -5.94
N MET A 230 30.31 -0.06 -5.11
CA MET A 230 31.70 -0.37 -5.45
C MET A 230 31.87 -1.60 -6.37
N TYR A 231 30.83 -2.41 -6.58
CA TYR A 231 30.92 -3.61 -7.42
C TYR A 231 30.53 -3.40 -8.89
N TYR A 232 30.14 -2.18 -9.29
CA TYR A 232 29.75 -1.86 -10.67
C TYR A 232 30.70 -0.91 -11.41
N GLN A 233 31.94 -0.76 -10.93
CA GLN A 233 33.02 -0.12 -11.68
C GLN A 233 34.22 -1.05 -11.75
N GLY A 234 34.20 -1.96 -12.72
CA GLY A 234 35.31 -2.84 -13.08
C GLY A 234 35.26 -3.15 -14.57
#